data_AF-A0A956B6C7-F1
#
_entry.id   AF-A0A956B6C7-F1
#
_cell.length_a   1.000
_cell.length_b   1.000
_cell.length_c   1.000
_cell.angle_alpha   90.00
_cell.angle_beta   90.00
_cell.angle_gamma   90.00
#
_symmetry.space_group_name_H-M   'P 1'
#
loop_
_entity.id
_entity.type
_entity.pdbx_description
1 polymer ?
#
loop_
_entity_poly.entity_id
_entity_poly.type
_entity_poly.pdbx_seq_one_letter_code
_entity_poly.pdbx_strand_id
1 'polypeptide(L)'
;AAEPARRPRLGPDNTVQISGARPALAALWDEDLSKGGLYAESDRPPQVGSYVEIHVDGPGGPLVLHATVVSAVQPEQAAAYGMRPGVGLQLTDLKGPKRQVLEAYVRGHRRDLSGANTEEVDAPASPEIEAALVRAKKLLTEADRDAYYRGLDLAPECTQQRLRATLDELHATFDTALPAATPPQAARLRAARTVVERLSRILLNPEARLEYDFRAGHVRALERLALAADKAGPDLATLRRVWNRVAPEKVEEAARLTRKAFSARQEHDLEQAVRHGRQALELNPFFEELKKTVDTWEKLRRETSSPDASTRPRPNTTPGKRKKR
;
A
#
# COMPACT_ATOMS: atom_id res chain seq x y z
N ALA A 1 -33.24 9.48 -33.85
CA ALA A 1 -31.91 8.86 -33.67
C ALA A 1 -31.81 8.44 -32.21
N ALA A 2 -31.44 7.18 -31.92
CA ALA A 2 -31.23 6.76 -30.54
C ALA A 2 -29.96 7.42 -29.99
N GLU A 3 -30.02 7.96 -28.77
CA GLU A 3 -28.86 8.52 -28.08
C GLU A 3 -27.80 7.41 -27.92
N PRO A 4 -26.52 7.66 -28.24
CA PRO A 4 -25.47 6.65 -28.09
C PRO A 4 -25.42 6.20 -26.63
N ALA A 5 -25.30 4.88 -26.41
CA ALA A 5 -25.20 4.32 -25.08
C ALA A 5 -24.04 5.00 -24.33
N ARG A 6 -24.35 5.64 -23.18
CA ARG A 6 -23.30 6.19 -22.32
C ARG A 6 -22.42 5.04 -21.85
N ARG A 7 -21.10 5.21 -21.96
CA ARG A 7 -20.17 4.21 -21.44
C ARG A 7 -20.36 4.05 -19.94
N PRO A 8 -20.29 2.81 -19.41
CA PRO A 8 -20.37 2.57 -17.98
C PRO A 8 -19.26 3.33 -17.25
N ARG A 9 -19.57 3.81 -16.04
CA ARG A 9 -18.61 4.50 -15.17
C ARG A 9 -18.38 3.70 -13.90
N LEU A 10 -17.13 3.66 -13.47
CA LEU A 10 -16.75 3.08 -12.20
C LEU A 10 -16.97 4.10 -11.08
N GLY A 11 -17.80 3.73 -10.12
CA GLY A 11 -18.08 4.48 -8.90
C GLY A 11 -16.97 4.35 -7.85
N PRO A 12 -17.06 5.14 -6.77
CA PRO A 12 -16.05 5.20 -5.71
C PRO A 12 -15.88 3.89 -4.92
N ASP A 13 -16.90 3.02 -4.91
CA ASP A 13 -16.92 1.77 -4.15
C ASP A 13 -16.54 0.54 -5.01
N ASN A 14 -15.83 0.76 -6.11
CA ASN A 14 -15.57 -0.29 -7.13
C ASN A 14 -16.86 -0.93 -7.66
N THR A 15 -17.91 -0.12 -7.82
CA THR A 15 -19.19 -0.50 -8.39
C THR A 15 -19.38 0.13 -9.76
N VAL A 16 -19.90 -0.61 -10.74
CA VAL A 16 -20.27 -0.08 -12.06
C VAL A 16 -21.77 -0.18 -12.22
N GLN A 17 -22.45 0.95 -12.39
CA GLN A 17 -23.87 0.97 -12.72
C GLN A 17 -24.04 1.01 -14.23
N ILE A 18 -24.76 0.04 -14.78
CA ILE A 18 -25.20 0.01 -16.18
C ILE A 18 -26.71 0.20 -16.18
N SER A 19 -27.15 1.41 -16.45
CA SER A 19 -28.57 1.75 -16.63
C SER A 19 -28.83 2.16 -18.06
N GLY A 20 -29.91 1.64 -18.66
CA GLY A 20 -30.28 2.02 -20.02
C GLY A 20 -31.46 1.25 -20.58
N ALA A 21 -32.07 1.78 -21.63
CA ALA A 21 -33.06 1.05 -22.39
C ALA A 21 -32.41 -0.18 -23.07
N ARG A 22 -33.22 -1.21 -23.35
CA ARG A 22 -32.75 -2.46 -24.00
C ARG A 22 -31.83 -2.24 -25.22
N PRO A 23 -32.06 -1.28 -26.13
CA PRO A 23 -31.14 -1.05 -27.25
C PRO A 23 -29.73 -0.61 -26.82
N ALA A 24 -29.62 0.17 -25.75
CA ALA A 24 -28.31 0.58 -25.22
C ALA A 24 -27.55 -0.61 -24.62
N LEU A 25 -28.26 -1.46 -23.88
CA LEU A 25 -27.68 -2.70 -23.35
C LEU A 25 -27.32 -3.70 -24.46
N ALA A 26 -28.08 -3.72 -25.56
CA ALA A 26 -27.77 -4.54 -26.73
C ALA A 26 -26.47 -4.12 -27.42
N ALA A 27 -26.26 -2.81 -27.60
CA ALA A 27 -24.99 -2.30 -28.12
C ALA A 27 -23.82 -2.68 -27.21
N LEU A 28 -23.98 -2.51 -25.88
CA LEU A 28 -22.96 -2.89 -24.91
C LEU A 28 -22.68 -4.40 -24.89
N TRP A 29 -23.71 -5.22 -25.13
CA TRP A 29 -23.57 -6.66 -25.23
C TRP A 29 -22.73 -7.08 -26.44
N ASP A 30 -23.03 -6.53 -27.62
CA ASP A 30 -22.32 -6.86 -28.86
C ASP A 30 -20.87 -6.35 -28.85
N GLU A 31 -20.63 -5.19 -28.24
CA GLU A 31 -19.29 -4.60 -28.11
C GLU A 31 -18.42 -5.36 -27.10
N ASP A 32 -18.92 -5.54 -25.87
CA ASP A 32 -18.10 -5.91 -24.71
C ASP A 32 -18.61 -7.17 -24.00
N LEU A 33 -19.84 -7.16 -23.46
CA LEU A 33 -20.28 -8.16 -22.48
C LEU A 33 -20.31 -9.58 -23.06
N SER A 34 -20.68 -9.75 -24.34
CA SER A 34 -20.72 -11.06 -25.00
C SER A 34 -19.34 -11.74 -25.07
N LYS A 35 -18.26 -10.96 -25.08
CA LYS A 35 -16.86 -11.42 -25.09
C LYS A 35 -16.32 -11.67 -23.68
N GLY A 36 -17.13 -11.43 -22.66
CA GLY A 36 -16.75 -11.57 -21.25
C GLY A 36 -15.94 -10.39 -20.71
N GLY A 37 -15.89 -9.27 -21.43
CA GLY A 37 -15.19 -8.06 -21.01
C GLY A 37 -16.16 -6.89 -20.76
N LEU A 38 -15.66 -5.84 -20.12
CA LEU A 38 -16.33 -4.54 -20.03
C LEU A 38 -15.29 -3.44 -19.87
N TYR A 39 -15.39 -2.36 -20.63
CA TYR A 39 -14.61 -1.15 -20.35
C TYR A 39 -15.45 -0.14 -19.55
N ALA A 40 -14.97 0.26 -18.38
CA ALA A 40 -15.61 1.30 -17.56
C ALA A 40 -14.72 2.53 -17.44
N GLU A 41 -15.28 3.72 -17.72
CA GLU A 41 -14.59 4.98 -17.52
C GLU A 41 -14.36 5.24 -16.02
N SER A 42 -13.17 5.72 -15.66
CA SER A 42 -12.83 6.08 -14.29
C SER A 42 -11.73 7.13 -14.28
N ASP A 43 -11.92 8.19 -13.50
CA ASP A 43 -10.88 9.19 -13.24
C ASP A 43 -9.82 8.68 -12.24
N ARG A 44 -10.16 7.61 -11.50
CA ARG A 44 -9.30 6.96 -10.51
C ARG A 44 -9.38 5.45 -10.71
N PRO A 45 -8.78 4.91 -11.78
CA PRO A 45 -8.87 3.49 -12.07
C PRO A 45 -8.19 2.67 -10.95
N PRO A 46 -8.86 1.65 -10.38
CA PRO A 46 -8.26 0.75 -9.40
C PRO A 46 -7.06 0.00 -9.96
N GLN A 47 -6.31 -0.62 -9.05
CA GLN A 47 -5.18 -1.46 -9.43
C GLN A 47 -5.65 -2.69 -10.24
N VAL A 48 -4.79 -3.13 -11.17
CA VAL A 48 -4.99 -4.42 -11.86
C VAL A 48 -5.05 -5.53 -10.81
N GLY A 49 -6.09 -6.38 -10.91
CA GLY A 49 -6.43 -7.42 -9.95
C GLY A 49 -7.53 -7.03 -8.96
N SER A 50 -7.93 -5.76 -8.87
CA SER A 50 -9.02 -5.32 -8.01
C SER A 50 -10.36 -5.92 -8.44
N TYR A 51 -11.22 -6.18 -7.47
CA TYR A 51 -12.57 -6.70 -7.68
C TYR A 51 -13.57 -5.58 -7.92
N VAL A 52 -14.49 -5.78 -8.87
CA VAL A 52 -15.52 -4.81 -9.25
C VAL A 52 -16.87 -5.51 -9.30
N GLU A 53 -17.88 -4.89 -8.70
CA GLU A 53 -19.27 -5.33 -8.77
C GLU A 53 -20.01 -4.51 -9.83
N ILE A 54 -20.71 -5.16 -10.76
CA ILE A 54 -21.39 -4.50 -11.87
C ILE A 54 -22.89 -4.75 -11.73
N HIS A 55 -23.67 -3.68 -11.69
CA HIS A 55 -25.12 -3.70 -11.54
C HIS A 55 -25.74 -3.32 -12.87
N VAL A 56 -26.41 -4.28 -13.52
CA VAL A 56 -27.14 -4.05 -14.77
C VAL A 56 -28.61 -3.84 -14.45
N ASP A 57 -29.07 -2.59 -14.52
CA ASP A 57 -30.45 -2.26 -14.24
C ASP A 57 -31.37 -2.71 -15.38
N GLY A 58 -32.47 -3.37 -15.05
CA GLY A 58 -33.51 -3.72 -16.00
C GLY A 58 -34.86 -3.98 -15.33
N PRO A 59 -35.92 -4.18 -16.13
CA PRO A 59 -37.20 -4.65 -15.64
C PRO A 59 -37.00 -5.94 -14.84
N GLY A 60 -37.67 -6.07 -13.69
CA GLY A 60 -37.53 -7.22 -12.79
C GLY A 60 -36.35 -7.16 -11.81
N GLY A 61 -35.56 -6.09 -11.81
CA GLY A 61 -34.49 -5.82 -10.84
C GLY A 61 -33.09 -5.81 -11.45
N PRO A 62 -32.07 -5.38 -10.68
CA PRO A 62 -30.69 -5.33 -11.15
C PRO A 62 -30.10 -6.73 -11.27
N LEU A 63 -29.46 -7.04 -12.40
CA LEU A 63 -28.59 -8.21 -12.55
C LEU A 63 -27.20 -7.86 -12.04
N VAL A 64 -26.74 -8.57 -11.00
CA VAL A 64 -25.40 -8.36 -10.44
C VAL A 64 -24.40 -9.30 -11.12
N LEU A 65 -23.38 -8.69 -11.71
CA LEU A 65 -22.20 -9.35 -12.28
C LEU A 65 -20.96 -8.97 -11.47
N HIS A 66 -19.93 -9.78 -11.57
CA HIS A 66 -18.67 -9.56 -10.88
C HIS A 66 -17.50 -9.61 -11.87
N ALA A 67 -16.55 -8.71 -11.69
CA ALA A 67 -15.39 -8.61 -12.55
C ALA A 67 -14.09 -8.39 -11.81
N THR A 68 -12.99 -8.64 -12.50
CA THR A 68 -11.65 -8.27 -12.04
C THR A 68 -11.04 -7.27 -13.02
N VAL A 69 -10.35 -6.25 -12.50
CA VAL A 69 -9.60 -5.30 -13.31
C VAL A 69 -8.43 -6.02 -13.96
N VAL A 70 -8.42 -6.13 -15.30
CA VAL A 70 -7.32 -6.74 -16.07
C VAL A 70 -6.41 -5.70 -16.72
N SER A 71 -6.90 -4.48 -16.91
CA SER A 71 -6.12 -3.34 -17.36
C SER A 71 -6.63 -2.04 -16.74
N ALA A 72 -5.73 -1.09 -16.51
CA ALA A 72 -6.04 0.23 -15.99
C ALA A 72 -5.31 1.27 -16.85
N VAL A 73 -6.04 2.27 -17.34
CA VAL A 73 -5.53 3.39 -18.12
C VAL A 73 -5.61 4.63 -17.24
N GLN A 74 -4.46 5.07 -16.73
CA GLN A 74 -4.38 6.25 -15.86
C GLN A 74 -4.65 7.55 -16.65
N PRO A 75 -5.14 8.63 -16.01
CA PRO A 75 -5.39 9.92 -16.67
C PRO A 75 -4.23 10.46 -17.49
N GLU A 76 -3.00 10.31 -17.00
CA GLU A 76 -1.79 10.78 -17.68
C GLU A 76 -1.52 9.98 -18.96
N GLN A 77 -1.71 8.65 -18.89
CA GLN A 77 -1.59 7.77 -20.06
C GLN A 77 -2.71 8.06 -21.06
N ALA A 78 -3.94 8.23 -20.58
CA ALA A 78 -5.10 8.55 -21.39
C ALA A 78 -4.86 9.85 -22.19
N ALA A 79 -4.36 10.89 -21.53
CA ALA A 79 -4.01 12.16 -22.17
C ALA A 79 -2.90 12.00 -23.23
N ALA A 80 -1.87 11.21 -22.94
CA ALA A 80 -0.76 10.97 -23.87
C ALA A 80 -1.18 10.22 -25.15
N TYR A 81 -2.13 9.28 -25.04
CA TYR A 81 -2.57 8.43 -26.14
C TYR A 81 -3.91 8.86 -26.77
N GLY A 82 -4.50 9.98 -26.35
CA GLY A 82 -5.80 10.44 -26.83
C GLY A 82 -6.95 9.48 -26.48
N MET A 83 -6.79 8.74 -25.37
CA MET A 83 -7.79 7.80 -24.85
C MET A 83 -8.56 8.44 -23.69
N ARG A 84 -9.66 7.80 -23.27
CA ARG A 84 -10.31 8.13 -22.00
C ARG A 84 -9.67 7.30 -20.87
N PRO A 85 -9.56 7.84 -19.65
CA PRO A 85 -9.11 7.05 -18.50
C PRO A 85 -10.20 6.06 -18.06
N GLY A 86 -9.78 4.91 -17.55
CA GLY A 86 -10.70 3.86 -17.17
C GLY A 86 -10.05 2.50 -16.95
N VAL A 87 -10.88 1.48 -16.87
CA VAL A 87 -10.48 0.11 -16.58
C VAL A 87 -11.08 -0.89 -17.56
N GLY A 88 -10.25 -1.85 -17.99
CA GLY A 88 -10.71 -3.07 -18.62
C GLY A 88 -11.06 -4.09 -17.54
N LEU A 89 -12.30 -4.57 -17.57
CA LEU A 89 -12.87 -5.52 -16.61
C LEU A 89 -13.08 -6.87 -17.31
N GLN A 90 -12.67 -7.94 -16.64
CA GLN A 90 -12.97 -9.32 -17.05
C GLN A 90 -14.10 -9.85 -16.19
N LEU A 91 -15.24 -10.16 -16.81
CA LEU A 91 -16.40 -10.73 -16.13
C LEU A 91 -16.06 -12.16 -15.65
N THR A 92 -16.24 -12.39 -14.36
CA THR A 92 -15.88 -13.65 -13.70
C THR A 92 -17.06 -14.61 -13.59
N ASP A 93 -18.28 -14.08 -13.54
CA ASP A 93 -19.51 -14.84 -13.33
C ASP A 93 -20.58 -14.70 -14.45
N LEU A 94 -20.26 -14.05 -15.58
CA LEU A 94 -21.15 -14.03 -16.76
C LEU A 94 -21.07 -15.34 -17.55
N LYS A 95 -21.62 -16.42 -16.97
CA LYS A 95 -21.69 -17.75 -17.57
C LYS A 95 -23.06 -18.38 -17.30
N GLY A 96 -23.35 -19.50 -17.97
CA GLY A 96 -24.53 -20.33 -17.71
C GLY A 96 -25.84 -19.53 -17.68
N PRO A 97 -26.67 -19.66 -16.63
CA PRO A 97 -27.96 -18.98 -16.53
C PRO A 97 -27.87 -17.45 -16.68
N LYS A 98 -26.91 -16.77 -16.02
CA LYS A 98 -26.76 -15.31 -16.09
C LYS A 98 -26.55 -14.84 -17.53
N ARG A 99 -25.67 -15.53 -18.27
CA ARG A 99 -25.39 -15.21 -19.67
C ARG A 99 -26.64 -15.40 -20.54
N GLN A 100 -27.35 -16.52 -20.37
CA GLN A 100 -28.56 -16.82 -21.12
C GLN A 100 -29.68 -15.81 -20.84
N VAL A 101 -29.87 -15.40 -19.58
CA VAL A 101 -30.88 -14.39 -19.24
C VAL A 101 -30.54 -13.04 -19.82
N LEU A 102 -29.29 -12.58 -19.68
CA LEU A 102 -28.86 -11.31 -20.23
C LEU A 102 -28.96 -11.29 -21.76
N GLU A 103 -28.54 -12.37 -22.43
CA GLU A 103 -28.68 -12.53 -23.88
C GLU A 103 -30.15 -12.55 -24.32
N ALA A 104 -31.01 -13.33 -23.65
CA ALA A 104 -32.43 -13.40 -23.97
C ALA A 104 -33.12 -12.05 -23.78
N TYR A 105 -32.76 -11.30 -22.75
CA TYR A 105 -33.28 -9.95 -22.51
C TYR A 105 -32.84 -8.97 -23.60
N VAL A 106 -31.54 -8.95 -23.94
CA VAL A 106 -30.97 -8.08 -24.98
C VAL A 106 -31.58 -8.36 -26.36
N ARG A 107 -31.76 -9.65 -26.70
CA ARG A 107 -32.38 -10.10 -27.96
C ARG A 107 -33.90 -9.94 -27.99
N GLY A 108 -34.51 -9.56 -26.87
CA GLY A 108 -35.96 -9.36 -26.75
C GLY A 108 -36.81 -10.62 -26.58
N HIS A 109 -36.18 -11.78 -26.41
CA HIS A 109 -36.87 -13.04 -26.07
C HIS A 109 -37.42 -13.04 -24.64
N ARG A 110 -36.86 -12.20 -23.76
CA ARG A 110 -37.32 -12.03 -22.37
C ARG A 110 -37.72 -10.58 -22.09
N ARG A 111 -38.68 -10.36 -21.19
CA ARG A 111 -39.16 -9.01 -20.80
C ARG A 111 -38.37 -8.39 -19.65
N ASP A 112 -37.76 -9.21 -18.81
CA ASP A 112 -37.08 -8.81 -17.59
C ASP A 112 -35.72 -9.53 -17.40
N LEU A 113 -34.92 -9.03 -16.46
CA LEU A 113 -33.67 -9.64 -15.99
C LEU A 113 -33.86 -10.50 -14.73
N SER A 114 -35.10 -10.67 -14.27
CA SER A 114 -35.45 -11.51 -13.12
C SER A 114 -34.96 -12.95 -13.32
N GLY A 115 -34.79 -13.74 -12.26
CA GLY A 115 -34.37 -15.14 -12.39
C GLY A 115 -32.87 -15.36 -12.65
N ALA A 116 -32.14 -14.37 -13.18
CA ALA A 116 -30.69 -14.47 -13.36
C ALA A 116 -29.91 -14.46 -12.02
N ASN A 117 -30.49 -13.83 -11.00
CA ASN A 117 -29.92 -13.81 -9.65
C ASN A 117 -30.35 -15.04 -8.82
N THR A 118 -31.20 -15.93 -9.36
CA THR A 118 -31.97 -16.89 -8.55
C THR A 118 -31.27 -18.23 -8.30
N GLU A 119 -30.02 -18.45 -8.73
CA GLU A 119 -29.37 -19.77 -8.54
C GLU A 119 -27.95 -19.78 -7.93
N GLU A 120 -27.52 -18.72 -7.25
CA GLU A 120 -26.32 -18.80 -6.36
C GLU A 120 -26.51 -18.08 -5.02
N VAL A 121 -27.76 -17.88 -4.60
CA VAL A 121 -28.06 -17.43 -3.23
C VAL A 121 -27.80 -18.60 -2.29
N ASP A 122 -26.69 -18.51 -1.57
CA ASP A 122 -26.48 -19.09 -0.25
C ASP A 122 -26.83 -20.57 -0.10
N ALA A 123 -26.24 -21.44 -0.94
CA ALA A 123 -25.84 -22.72 -0.35
C ALA A 123 -24.97 -22.35 0.87
N PRO A 124 -25.37 -22.70 2.11
CA PRO A 124 -24.64 -22.27 3.29
C PRO A 124 -23.20 -22.70 3.09
N ALA A 125 -22.34 -21.69 2.93
CA ALA A 125 -20.92 -21.95 2.79
C ALA A 125 -20.53 -22.78 4.00
N SER A 126 -19.71 -23.81 3.79
CA SER A 126 -19.15 -24.51 4.94
C SER A 126 -18.45 -23.45 5.82
N PRO A 127 -18.46 -23.60 7.15
CA PRO A 127 -17.87 -22.62 8.05
C PRO A 127 -16.39 -22.33 7.69
N GLU A 128 -15.69 -23.28 7.08
CA GLU A 128 -14.33 -23.11 6.54
C GLU A 128 -14.28 -22.15 5.34
N ILE A 129 -15.21 -22.28 4.37
CA ILE A 129 -15.30 -21.37 3.22
C ILE A 129 -15.67 -19.97 3.68
N GLU A 130 -16.62 -19.85 4.61
CA GLU A 130 -17.03 -18.54 5.16
C GLU A 130 -15.85 -17.86 5.87
N ALA A 131 -15.12 -18.58 6.73
CA ALA A 131 -13.92 -18.05 7.38
C ALA A 131 -12.84 -17.62 6.36
N ALA A 132 -12.64 -18.40 5.30
CA ALA A 132 -11.70 -18.05 4.22
C ALA A 132 -12.14 -16.78 3.47
N LEU A 133 -13.43 -16.63 3.19
CA LEU A 133 -13.98 -15.44 2.52
C LEU A 133 -13.88 -14.19 3.39
N VAL A 134 -14.09 -14.29 4.70
CA VAL A 134 -13.89 -13.18 5.64
C VAL A 134 -12.43 -12.72 5.63
N ARG A 135 -11.48 -13.66 5.69
CA ARG A 135 -10.04 -13.37 5.58
C ARG A 135 -9.69 -12.75 4.22
N ALA A 136 -10.21 -13.31 3.13
CA ALA A 136 -10.00 -12.79 1.77
C ALA A 136 -10.51 -11.36 1.63
N LYS A 137 -11.74 -11.06 2.09
CA LYS A 137 -12.34 -9.72 2.04
C LYS A 137 -11.47 -8.71 2.79
N LYS A 138 -11.04 -9.04 4.01
CA LYS A 138 -10.16 -8.16 4.80
C LYS A 138 -8.84 -7.90 4.09
N LEU A 139 -8.18 -8.95 3.61
CA LEU A 139 -6.90 -8.85 2.92
C LEU A 139 -7.02 -7.95 1.68
N LEU A 140 -8.04 -8.17 0.85
CA LEU A 140 -8.29 -7.36 -0.35
C LEU A 140 -8.54 -5.88 0.01
N THR A 141 -9.37 -5.63 1.03
CA THR A 141 -9.72 -4.26 1.46
C THR A 141 -8.51 -3.50 1.98
N GLU A 142 -7.69 -4.11 2.83
CA GLU A 142 -6.51 -3.45 3.40
C GLU A 142 -5.36 -3.35 2.39
N ALA A 143 -5.24 -4.30 1.47
CA ALA A 143 -4.23 -4.24 0.41
C ALA A 143 -4.50 -3.11 -0.60
N ASP A 144 -5.76 -2.78 -0.87
CA ASP A 144 -6.15 -1.64 -1.72
C ASP A 144 -5.76 -0.29 -1.10
N ARG A 145 -5.66 -0.24 0.24
CA ARG A 145 -5.22 0.93 1.01
C ARG A 145 -3.71 0.95 1.31
N ASP A 146 -2.94 0.07 0.67
CA ASP A 146 -1.52 -0.17 0.95
C ASP A 146 -1.21 -0.50 2.44
N ALA A 147 -2.20 -1.02 3.18
CA ALA A 147 -2.10 -1.35 4.61
C ALA A 147 -1.79 -2.85 4.82
N TYR A 148 -0.70 -3.34 4.24
CA TYR A 148 -0.38 -4.76 4.15
C TYR A 148 -0.30 -5.47 5.50
N TYR A 149 0.32 -4.84 6.51
CA TYR A 149 0.41 -5.43 7.85
C TYR A 149 -0.96 -5.62 8.51
N ARG A 150 -1.91 -4.69 8.29
CA ARG A 150 -3.29 -4.81 8.80
C ARG A 150 -4.06 -5.91 8.09
N GLY A 151 -3.87 -6.04 6.77
CA GLY A 151 -4.46 -7.13 5.98
C GLY A 151 -3.98 -8.51 6.40
N LEU A 152 -2.76 -8.62 6.93
CA LEU A 152 -2.16 -9.86 7.41
C LEU A 152 -2.32 -10.11 8.92
N ASP A 153 -2.94 -9.19 9.66
CA ASP A 153 -3.00 -9.25 11.13
C ASP A 153 -1.61 -9.38 11.80
N LEU A 154 -0.65 -8.61 11.28
CA LEU A 154 0.71 -8.56 11.80
C LEU A 154 1.07 -7.15 12.25
N ALA A 155 1.90 -7.06 13.29
CA ALA A 155 2.60 -5.84 13.62
C ALA A 155 3.76 -5.62 12.62
N PRO A 156 4.13 -4.38 12.26
CA PRO A 156 5.29 -4.12 11.40
C PRO A 156 6.60 -4.72 11.94
N GLU A 157 6.69 -4.94 13.26
CA GLU A 157 7.81 -5.54 14.02
C GLU A 157 7.91 -7.05 13.87
N CYS A 158 6.98 -7.69 13.15
CA CYS A 158 6.98 -9.13 12.99
C CYS A 158 8.29 -9.64 12.36
N THR A 159 8.77 -10.76 12.89
CA THR A 159 9.95 -11.45 12.35
C THR A 159 9.66 -11.99 10.96
N GLN A 160 10.71 -12.18 10.16
CA GLN A 160 10.56 -12.76 8.81
C GLN A 160 9.94 -14.17 8.85
N GLN A 161 10.25 -14.95 9.89
CA GLN A 161 9.67 -16.26 10.11
C GLN A 161 8.15 -16.18 10.36
N ARG A 162 7.71 -15.27 11.24
CA ARG A 162 6.27 -15.09 11.51
C ARG A 162 5.53 -14.62 10.26
N LEU A 163 6.11 -13.68 9.52
CA LEU A 163 5.56 -13.19 8.26
C LEU A 163 5.39 -14.33 7.23
N ARG A 164 6.42 -15.15 7.03
CA ARG A 164 6.37 -16.31 6.13
C ARG A 164 5.27 -17.29 6.56
N ALA A 165 5.25 -17.66 7.83
CA ALA A 165 4.23 -18.57 8.35
C ALA A 165 2.79 -18.06 8.13
N THR A 166 2.55 -16.76 8.33
CA THR A 166 1.23 -16.16 8.07
C THR A 166 0.86 -16.17 6.58
N LEU A 167 1.80 -15.87 5.69
CA LEU A 167 1.56 -15.93 4.24
C LEU A 167 1.28 -17.36 3.77
N ASP A 168 2.04 -18.33 4.28
CA ASP A 168 1.84 -19.76 4.00
C ASP A 168 0.49 -20.26 4.53
N GLU A 169 0.09 -19.83 5.74
CA GLU A 169 -1.23 -20.13 6.32
C GLU A 169 -2.37 -19.60 5.46
N LEU A 170 -2.28 -18.36 4.98
CA LEU A 170 -3.29 -17.76 4.10
C LEU A 170 -3.37 -18.49 2.76
N HIS A 171 -2.22 -18.83 2.16
CA HIS A 171 -2.16 -19.66 0.96
C HIS A 171 -2.89 -20.99 1.15
N ALA A 172 -2.54 -21.74 2.19
CA ALA A 172 -3.17 -23.01 2.52
C ALA A 172 -4.68 -22.85 2.76
N THR A 173 -5.09 -21.83 3.52
CA THR A 173 -6.50 -21.53 3.79
C THR A 173 -7.29 -21.35 2.50
N PHE A 174 -6.79 -20.54 1.56
CA PHE A 174 -7.47 -20.26 0.31
C PHE A 174 -7.46 -21.47 -0.64
N ASP A 175 -6.35 -22.20 -0.71
CA ASP A 175 -6.23 -23.39 -1.56
C ASP A 175 -7.12 -24.54 -1.07
N THR A 176 -7.29 -24.70 0.25
CA THR A 176 -8.22 -25.70 0.83
C THR A 176 -9.69 -25.33 0.56
N ALA A 177 -10.05 -24.04 0.63
CA ALA A 177 -11.44 -23.60 0.39
C ALA A 177 -11.83 -23.61 -1.09
N LEU A 178 -10.86 -23.46 -2.00
CA LEU A 178 -11.13 -23.26 -3.43
C LEU A 178 -11.95 -24.38 -4.11
N PRO A 179 -11.71 -25.68 -3.87
CA PRO A 179 -12.42 -26.76 -4.56
C PRO A 179 -13.91 -26.85 -4.20
N ALA A 180 -14.29 -26.40 -3.00
CA ALA A 180 -15.66 -26.45 -2.50
C ALA A 180 -16.42 -25.11 -2.66
N ALA A 181 -15.72 -24.04 -3.08
CA ALA A 181 -16.29 -22.72 -3.25
C ALA A 181 -17.17 -22.62 -4.52
N THR A 182 -18.28 -21.89 -4.42
CA THR A 182 -19.07 -21.52 -5.61
C THR A 182 -18.24 -20.64 -6.55
N PRO A 183 -18.56 -20.57 -7.86
CA PRO A 183 -17.81 -19.74 -8.80
C PRO A 183 -17.51 -18.29 -8.34
N PRO A 184 -18.45 -17.52 -7.74
CA PRO A 184 -18.16 -16.19 -7.22
C PRO A 184 -17.22 -16.21 -6.00
N GLN A 185 -17.41 -17.15 -5.09
CA GLN A 185 -16.54 -17.33 -3.92
C GLN A 185 -15.11 -17.68 -4.36
N ALA A 186 -14.96 -18.61 -5.29
CA ALA A 186 -13.69 -19.01 -5.86
C ALA A 186 -12.98 -17.84 -6.55
N ALA A 187 -13.72 -16.96 -7.25
CA ALA A 187 -13.14 -15.76 -7.85
C ALA A 187 -12.51 -14.82 -6.79
N ARG A 188 -13.22 -14.58 -5.67
CA ARG A 188 -12.72 -13.77 -4.56
C ARG A 188 -11.50 -14.40 -3.88
N LEU A 189 -11.52 -15.71 -3.65
CA LEU A 189 -10.40 -16.45 -3.07
C LEU A 189 -9.16 -16.41 -3.99
N ARG A 190 -9.32 -16.55 -5.31
CA ARG A 190 -8.21 -16.40 -6.27
C ARG A 190 -7.64 -14.99 -6.27
N ALA A 191 -8.49 -13.95 -6.24
CA ALA A 191 -8.02 -12.57 -6.15
C ALA A 191 -7.20 -12.34 -4.86
N ALA A 192 -7.69 -12.82 -3.72
CA ALA A 192 -6.97 -12.75 -2.45
C ALA A 192 -5.63 -13.50 -2.52
N ARG A 193 -5.59 -14.69 -3.14
CA ARG A 193 -4.34 -15.43 -3.37
C ARG A 193 -3.34 -14.65 -4.21
N THR A 194 -3.75 -14.00 -5.30
CA THR A 194 -2.86 -13.13 -6.09
C THR A 194 -2.30 -11.98 -5.24
N VAL A 195 -3.08 -11.42 -4.32
CA VAL A 195 -2.58 -10.43 -3.36
C VAL A 195 -1.54 -11.05 -2.42
N VAL A 196 -1.77 -12.25 -1.87
CA VAL A 196 -0.76 -12.94 -1.03
C VAL A 196 0.55 -13.15 -1.81
N GLU A 197 0.50 -13.59 -3.07
CA GLU A 197 1.70 -13.78 -3.91
C GLU A 197 2.45 -12.46 -4.15
N ARG A 198 1.73 -11.35 -4.34
CA ARG A 198 2.31 -10.01 -4.42
C ARG A 198 2.96 -9.61 -3.09
N LEU A 199 2.26 -9.79 -1.96
CA LEU A 199 2.78 -9.47 -0.63
C LEU A 199 4.01 -10.31 -0.28
N SER A 200 4.05 -11.58 -0.66
CA SER A 200 5.22 -12.45 -0.50
C SER A 200 6.45 -11.88 -1.20
N ARG A 201 6.31 -11.37 -2.44
CA ARG A 201 7.42 -10.73 -3.18
C ARG A 201 7.92 -9.46 -2.52
N ILE A 202 7.02 -8.65 -1.95
CA ILE A 202 7.37 -7.38 -1.31
C ILE A 202 7.94 -7.61 0.09
N LEU A 203 7.21 -8.29 0.96
CA LEU A 203 7.49 -8.35 2.39
C LEU A 203 8.53 -9.41 2.77
N LEU A 204 8.71 -10.48 1.97
CA LEU A 204 9.77 -11.46 2.23
C LEU A 204 11.14 -11.04 1.67
N ASN A 205 11.17 -10.07 0.75
CA ASN A 205 12.41 -9.45 0.29
C ASN A 205 12.82 -8.34 1.28
N PRO A 206 13.98 -8.43 1.95
CA PRO A 206 14.38 -7.46 2.96
C PRO A 206 14.43 -6.01 2.46
N GLU A 207 14.91 -5.78 1.24
CA GLU A 207 15.06 -4.44 0.68
C GLU A 207 13.71 -3.85 0.24
N ALA A 208 12.86 -4.65 -0.42
CA ALA A 208 11.52 -4.21 -0.79
C ALA A 208 10.63 -3.97 0.44
N ARG A 209 10.75 -4.79 1.49
CA ARG A 209 10.08 -4.57 2.78
C ARG A 209 10.54 -3.27 3.43
N LEU A 210 11.85 -2.98 3.45
CA LEU A 210 12.36 -1.71 3.98
C LEU A 210 11.77 -0.51 3.22
N GLU A 211 11.71 -0.61 1.89
CA GLU A 211 11.17 0.45 1.04
C GLU A 211 9.69 0.71 1.34
N TYR A 212 8.90 -0.37 1.44
CA TYR A 212 7.50 -0.31 1.85
C TYR A 212 7.36 0.31 3.24
N ASP A 213 8.11 -0.19 4.22
CA ASP A 213 8.04 0.29 5.61
C ASP A 213 8.36 1.78 5.70
N PHE A 214 9.37 2.28 4.97
CA PHE A 214 9.69 3.70 4.96
C PHE A 214 8.60 4.55 4.32
N ARG A 215 8.02 4.10 3.20
CA ARG A 215 6.89 4.79 2.55
C ARG A 215 5.66 4.83 3.44
N ALA A 216 5.40 3.74 4.17
CA ALA A 216 4.29 3.63 5.12
C ALA A 216 4.54 4.32 6.48
N GLY A 217 5.71 4.94 6.68
CA GLY A 217 6.06 5.64 7.93
C GLY A 217 6.58 4.74 9.06
N HIS A 218 6.78 3.45 8.83
CA HIS A 218 7.35 2.48 9.76
C HIS A 218 8.89 2.53 9.82
N VAL A 219 9.46 3.70 10.11
CA VAL A 219 10.91 3.96 10.02
C VAL A 219 11.73 3.16 11.02
N ARG A 220 11.33 3.16 12.31
CA ARG A 220 11.88 2.31 13.37
C ARG A 220 13.40 2.31 13.43
N ALA A 221 13.95 3.53 13.38
CA ALA A 221 15.38 3.71 13.15
C ALA A 221 16.23 3.13 14.29
N LEU A 222 15.81 3.33 15.54
CA LEU A 222 16.54 2.83 16.70
C LEU A 222 16.59 1.30 16.72
N GLU A 223 15.45 0.62 16.52
CA GLU A 223 15.42 -0.85 16.50
C GLU A 223 16.25 -1.41 15.35
N ARG A 224 16.15 -0.80 14.16
CA ARG A 224 16.91 -1.26 12.98
C ARG A 224 18.41 -1.03 13.11
N LEU A 225 18.83 0.08 13.72
CA LEU A 225 20.23 0.34 14.00
C LEU A 225 20.79 -0.67 15.01
N ALA A 226 20.02 -1.07 16.02
CA ALA A 226 20.41 -2.12 16.96
C ALA A 226 20.56 -3.47 16.23
N LEU A 227 19.57 -3.87 15.42
CA LEU A 227 19.64 -5.10 14.62
C LEU A 227 20.80 -5.11 13.62
N ALA A 228 21.12 -3.96 13.03
CA ALA A 228 22.26 -3.81 12.13
C ALA A 228 23.59 -3.99 12.87
N ALA A 229 23.71 -3.45 14.08
CA ALA A 229 24.89 -3.64 14.93
C ALA A 229 25.10 -5.12 15.31
N ASP A 230 24.01 -5.83 15.59
CA ASP A 230 24.01 -7.25 15.93
C ASP A 230 24.09 -8.20 14.72
N LYS A 231 24.15 -7.65 13.49
CA LYS A 231 24.09 -8.41 12.22
C LYS A 231 22.85 -9.30 12.08
N ALA A 232 21.78 -8.98 12.80
CA ALA A 232 20.50 -9.69 12.80
C ALA A 232 19.49 -9.11 11.79
N GLY A 233 19.87 -8.03 11.09
CA GLY A 233 19.03 -7.36 10.10
C GLY A 233 19.83 -6.70 8.98
N PRO A 234 19.18 -5.86 8.15
CA PRO A 234 19.85 -5.10 7.10
C PRO A 234 20.96 -4.22 7.69
N ASP A 235 22.10 -4.19 7.02
CA ASP A 235 23.22 -3.34 7.44
C ASP A 235 22.90 -1.84 7.30
N LEU A 236 23.71 -1.01 7.95
CA LEU A 236 23.56 0.45 7.93
C LEU A 236 23.62 1.03 6.51
N ALA A 237 24.46 0.47 5.64
CA ALA A 237 24.60 0.93 4.26
C ALA A 237 23.30 0.72 3.47
N THR A 238 22.65 -0.43 3.65
CA THR A 238 21.36 -0.75 3.07
C THR A 238 20.27 0.16 3.61
N LEU A 239 20.20 0.37 4.93
CA LEU A 239 19.23 1.30 5.55
C LEU A 239 19.34 2.71 4.96
N ARG A 240 20.55 3.25 4.83
CA ARG A 240 20.82 4.56 4.21
C ARG A 240 20.42 4.59 2.74
N ARG A 241 20.81 3.58 1.95
CA ARG A 241 20.51 3.51 0.53
C ARG A 241 19.00 3.52 0.27
N VAL A 242 18.24 2.71 1.02
CA VAL A 242 16.78 2.64 0.86
C VAL A 242 16.12 3.93 1.36
N TRP A 243 16.54 4.50 2.49
CA TRP A 243 16.02 5.77 2.98
C TRP A 243 16.22 6.91 1.98
N ASN A 244 17.42 7.04 1.42
CA ASN A 244 17.74 8.07 0.42
C ASN A 244 16.91 7.98 -0.85
N ARG A 245 16.52 6.77 -1.24
CA ARG A 245 15.63 6.54 -2.39
C ARG A 245 14.17 6.88 -2.07
N VAL A 246 13.71 6.58 -0.85
CA VAL A 246 12.30 6.76 -0.45
C VAL A 246 11.97 8.19 -0.02
N ALA A 247 12.92 8.89 0.60
CA ALA A 247 12.71 10.24 1.15
C ALA A 247 13.86 11.19 0.79
N PRO A 248 14.15 11.40 -0.51
CA PRO A 248 15.25 12.27 -0.94
C PRO A 248 15.13 13.70 -0.40
N GLU A 249 13.91 14.24 -0.35
CA GLU A 249 13.63 15.59 0.17
C GLU A 249 13.98 15.74 1.65
N LYS A 250 13.72 14.70 2.46
CA LYS A 250 14.11 14.70 3.89
C LYS A 250 15.62 14.65 4.05
N VAL A 251 16.31 13.94 3.18
CA VAL A 251 17.78 13.81 3.20
C VAL A 251 18.44 15.13 2.81
N GLU A 252 17.94 15.82 1.79
CA GLU A 252 18.40 17.14 1.40
C GLU A 252 18.20 18.18 2.52
N GLU A 253 17.02 18.18 3.13
CA GLU A 253 16.70 19.08 4.23
C GLU A 253 17.54 18.76 5.48
N ALA A 254 17.75 17.48 5.79
CA ALA A 254 18.66 17.04 6.85
C ALA A 254 20.10 17.53 6.58
N ALA A 255 20.57 17.48 5.33
CA ALA A 255 21.89 17.99 4.97
C ALA A 255 21.97 19.52 5.15
N ARG A 256 20.90 20.26 4.83
CA ARG A 256 20.82 21.71 5.08
C ARG A 256 20.88 22.04 6.57
N LEU A 257 20.14 21.31 7.40
CA LEU A 257 20.17 21.46 8.86
C LEU A 257 21.52 21.07 9.45
N THR A 258 22.16 20.03 8.92
CA THR A 258 23.51 19.62 9.32
C THR A 258 24.50 20.76 9.11
N ARG A 259 24.50 21.42 7.94
CA ARG A 259 25.36 22.59 7.69
C ARG A 259 25.11 23.71 8.70
N LYS A 260 23.84 24.03 8.99
CA LYS A 260 23.48 25.03 10.01
C LYS A 260 23.99 24.64 11.40
N ALA A 261 23.91 23.37 11.77
CA ALA A 261 24.40 22.87 13.04
C ALA A 261 25.92 23.08 13.20
N PHE A 262 26.69 22.79 12.14
CA PHE A 262 28.13 23.03 12.13
C PHE A 262 28.51 24.51 12.12
N SER A 263 27.77 25.37 11.40
CA SER A 263 27.98 26.83 11.44
C SER A 263 27.75 27.39 12.85
N ALA A 264 26.63 27.02 13.50
CA ALA A 264 26.36 27.42 14.88
C ALA A 264 27.46 26.92 15.84
N ARG A 265 27.98 25.70 15.62
CA ARG A 265 29.10 25.18 16.40
C ARG A 265 30.37 26.01 16.24
N GLN A 266 30.67 26.51 15.04
CA GLN A 266 31.81 27.39 14.76
C GLN A 266 31.66 28.76 15.43
N GLU A 267 30.43 29.26 15.53
CA GLU A 267 30.08 30.51 16.23
C GLU A 267 30.01 30.34 17.77
N HIS A 268 30.41 29.17 18.29
CA HIS A 268 30.31 28.79 19.71
C HIS A 268 28.87 28.76 20.28
N ASP A 269 27.86 28.77 19.43
CA ASP A 269 26.46 28.57 19.80
C ASP A 269 26.12 27.06 19.88
N LEU A 270 26.46 26.46 21.03
CA LEU A 270 26.21 25.04 21.29
C LEU A 270 24.72 24.69 21.34
N GLU A 271 23.85 25.62 21.73
CA GLU A 271 22.42 25.36 21.84
C GLU A 271 21.80 25.16 20.46
N GLN A 272 22.07 26.10 19.54
CA GLN A 272 21.57 26.00 18.17
C GLN A 272 22.24 24.87 17.39
N ALA A 273 23.52 24.57 17.66
CA ALA A 273 24.19 23.41 17.07
C ALA A 273 23.49 22.09 17.42
N VAL A 274 23.18 21.87 18.70
CA VAL A 274 22.44 20.67 19.17
C VAL A 274 21.03 20.66 18.58
N ARG A 275 20.33 21.80 18.59
CA ARG A 275 18.96 21.89 18.05
C ARG A 275 18.90 21.51 16.57
N HIS A 276 19.71 22.12 15.73
CA HIS A 276 19.74 21.81 14.30
C HIS A 276 20.22 20.38 14.02
N GLY A 277 21.19 19.88 14.80
CA GLY A 277 21.65 18.50 14.71
C GLY A 277 20.54 17.48 15.01
N ARG A 278 19.74 17.70 16.05
CA ARG A 278 18.58 16.85 16.38
C ARG A 278 17.52 16.88 15.28
N GLN A 279 17.16 18.07 14.80
CA GLN A 279 16.20 18.22 13.69
C GLN A 279 16.70 17.49 12.43
N ALA A 280 18.00 17.54 12.14
CA ALA A 280 18.59 16.79 11.03
C ALA A 280 18.48 15.27 11.24
N LEU A 281 18.70 14.77 12.45
CA LEU A 281 18.56 13.34 12.79
C LEU A 281 17.11 12.85 12.78
N GLU A 282 16.13 13.71 13.06
CA GLU A 282 14.71 13.37 12.90
C GLU A 282 14.35 13.11 11.43
N LEU A 283 14.96 13.86 10.50
CA LEU A 283 14.74 13.72 9.05
C LEU A 283 15.62 12.65 8.40
N ASN A 284 16.83 12.43 8.93
CA ASN A 284 17.73 11.39 8.46
C ASN A 284 18.28 10.58 9.65
N PRO A 285 17.47 9.64 10.17
CA PRO A 285 17.80 8.95 11.42
C PRO A 285 18.90 7.89 11.27
N PHE A 286 19.34 7.60 10.05
CA PHE A 286 20.42 6.66 9.76
C PHE A 286 21.81 7.34 9.64
N PHE A 287 21.92 8.63 9.99
CA PHE A 287 23.17 9.39 9.95
C PHE A 287 23.97 9.30 11.26
N GLU A 288 24.64 8.16 11.47
CA GLU A 288 25.35 7.80 12.70
C GLU A 288 26.52 8.75 13.06
N GLU A 289 27.24 9.26 12.07
CA GLU A 289 28.36 10.18 12.26
C GLU A 289 27.87 11.51 12.86
N LEU A 290 26.71 11.99 12.40
CA LEU A 290 26.07 13.17 12.98
C LEU A 290 25.56 12.86 14.38
N LYS A 291 24.99 11.67 14.63
CA LYS A 291 24.51 11.26 15.95
C LYS A 291 25.63 11.32 17.00
N LYS A 292 26.78 10.70 16.73
CA LYS A 292 27.97 10.76 17.61
C LYS A 292 28.43 12.20 17.88
N THR A 293 28.36 13.04 16.85
CA THR A 293 28.73 14.45 16.94
C THR A 293 27.77 15.23 17.85
N VAL A 294 26.46 15.05 17.66
CA VAL A 294 25.40 15.69 18.47
C VAL A 294 25.48 15.22 19.93
N ASP A 295 25.67 13.93 20.18
CA ASP A 295 25.83 13.37 21.53
C ASP A 295 27.02 14.02 22.27
N THR A 296 28.12 14.25 21.55
CA THR A 296 29.30 14.95 22.08
C THR A 296 28.99 16.41 22.43
N TRP A 297 28.30 17.13 21.54
CA TRP A 297 27.89 18.52 21.79
C TRP A 297 26.91 18.63 22.96
N GLU A 298 26.00 17.67 23.11
CA GLU A 298 25.08 17.62 24.25
C GLU A 298 25.79 17.41 25.57
N LYS A 299 26.82 16.55 25.60
CA LYS A 299 27.65 16.35 26.79
C LYS A 299 28.38 17.64 27.16
N LEU A 300 29.02 18.30 26.20
CA LEU A 300 29.69 19.59 26.40
C LEU A 300 28.72 20.67 26.90
N ARG A 301 27.51 20.74 26.32
CA ARG A 301 26.46 21.67 26.76
C ARG A 301 26.08 21.43 28.22
N ARG A 302 25.89 20.16 28.62
CA ARG A 302 25.58 19.79 30.02
C ARG A 302 26.71 20.19 30.98
N GLU A 303 27.96 19.97 30.59
CA GLU A 303 29.14 20.36 31.39
C GLU A 303 29.26 21.88 31.56
N THR A 304 28.97 22.64 30.49
CA THR A 304 29.04 24.12 30.51
C THR A 304 27.86 24.76 31.25
N SER A 305 26.70 24.13 31.23
CA SER A 305 25.48 24.63 31.90
C SER A 305 25.41 24.25 33.39
N SER A 306 26.32 23.39 33.87
CA SER A 306 26.36 22.99 35.28
C SER A 306 26.91 24.15 36.13
N PRO A 307 26.14 24.71 37.08
CA PRO A 307 26.56 25.86 37.89
C PRO A 307 27.82 25.60 38.73
N ASP A 308 28.16 24.33 38.98
CA ASP A 308 29.32 23.92 39.76
C ASP A 308 30.67 24.07 39.04
N ALA A 309 30.67 24.34 37.72
CA ALA A 309 31.90 24.59 36.97
C ALA A 309 32.62 25.89 37.41
N SER A 310 31.92 26.82 38.06
CA SER A 310 32.48 28.07 38.60
C SER A 310 33.30 27.87 39.89
N THR A 311 33.22 26.69 40.53
CA THR A 311 33.83 26.46 41.86
C THR A 311 35.12 25.62 41.80
N ARG A 312 35.60 25.24 40.61
CA ARG A 312 36.91 24.59 40.51
C ARG A 312 38.02 25.61 40.80
N PRO A 313 38.84 25.41 41.84
CA PRO A 313 39.90 26.34 42.19
C PRO A 313 40.86 26.46 41.01
N ARG A 314 41.14 27.70 40.60
CA ARG A 314 42.16 27.98 39.58
C ARG A 314 43.47 27.30 40.02
N PRO A 315 44.12 26.49 39.17
CA PRO A 315 45.41 25.91 39.52
C PRO A 315 46.36 27.07 39.84
N ASN A 316 46.91 27.04 41.06
CA ASN A 316 47.92 27.98 41.53
C ASN A 316 49.02 28.03 40.46
N THR A 317 49.12 29.17 39.77
CA THR A 317 50.20 29.45 38.84
C THR A 317 51.46 29.66 39.66
N THR A 318 52.19 28.57 39.89
CA THR A 318 53.52 28.63 40.50
C THR A 318 54.42 29.50 39.61
N PRO A 319 54.98 30.61 40.10
CA PRO A 319 55.82 31.49 39.29
C PRO A 319 57.10 30.74 38.89
N GLY A 320 57.35 30.68 37.59
CA GLY A 320 58.54 30.05 37.03
C GLY A 320 59.83 30.66 37.59
N LYS A 321 60.68 29.82 38.19
CA LYS A 321 62.07 30.16 38.50
C LYS A 321 62.82 30.44 37.19
N ARG A 322 63.10 31.71 36.92
CA ARG A 322 64.10 32.16 35.94
C ARG A 322 65.47 31.57 36.32
N LYS A 323 66.01 30.66 35.51
CA LYS A 323 67.43 30.30 35.53
C LYS A 323 68.23 31.48 34.92
N LYS A 324 69.12 32.08 35.71
CA LYS A 324 70.15 33.01 35.23
C LYS A 324 71.32 32.21 34.63
N ARG A 325 71.93 32.81 33.61
CA ARG A 325 73.15 32.41 32.91
C ARG A 325 74.34 32.28 33.84
#